data_AF-A0A147BA22-F1
#
_entry.id   AF-A0A147BA22-F1
#
_cell.length_a   1.000
_cell.length_b   1.000
_cell.length_c   1.000
_cell.angle_alpha   90.00
_cell.angle_beta   90.00
_cell.angle_gamma   90.00
#
_symmetry.space_group_name_H-M   'P 1'
#
loop_
_entity.id
_entity.type
_entity.pdbx_description
1 polymer ?
#
loop_
_entity_poly.entity_id
_entity_poly.type
_entity_poly.pdbx_seq_one_letter_code
_entity_poly.pdbx_strand_id
1 'polypeptide(L)'
;ETPTGRIVRGVATGWMASKRPDNGTQPVIPIFVRRSQFKLPSRPHIPIVMVGPGTGVAPFRGFIQERDFLRQEGKPVGETVLYFGCRKKEEDYLYREELERYLASGTLTKLYLAFSRDQPHKVYVTHLLRQNKEEVWDLIGNKNGHFYICGDARNMARDV
;
A
#
# COMPACT_ATOMS: atom_id res chain seq x y z
N GLU A 1 26.64 6.36 3.66
CA GLU A 1 27.52 7.52 3.41
C GLU A 1 27.30 8.02 2.00
N THR A 2 27.49 9.32 1.76
CA THR A 2 27.52 9.89 0.41
C THR A 2 28.84 9.55 -0.28
N PRO A 3 28.97 9.77 -1.60
CA PRO A 3 30.25 9.68 -2.30
C PRO A 3 31.38 10.55 -1.70
N THR A 4 31.03 11.51 -0.84
CA THR A 4 31.96 12.39 -0.11
C THR A 4 32.25 11.94 1.33
N GLY A 5 31.82 10.74 1.72
CA GLY A 5 32.03 10.19 3.07
C GLY A 5 31.16 10.80 4.16
N ARG A 6 30.19 11.66 3.82
CA ARG A 6 29.31 12.29 4.81
C ARG A 6 28.09 11.41 5.09
N ILE A 7 27.64 11.43 6.34
CA ILE A 7 26.35 10.84 6.72
C ILE A 7 25.27 11.90 6.49
N VAL A 8 24.34 11.62 5.58
CA VAL A 8 23.20 12.51 5.31
C VAL A 8 21.94 11.91 5.92
N ARG A 9 21.16 12.76 6.59
CA ARG A 9 19.85 12.41 7.16
C ARG A 9 18.78 13.29 6.51
N GLY A 10 17.61 12.71 6.21
CA GLY A 10 16.47 13.48 5.73
C GLY A 10 15.97 14.43 6.81
N VAL A 11 15.68 15.69 6.46
CA VAL A 11 15.26 16.71 7.42
C VAL A 11 13.93 16.34 8.07
N ALA A 12 12.87 16.18 7.26
CA ALA A 12 11.53 15.90 7.77
C ALA A 12 11.43 14.51 8.42
N THR A 13 12.00 13.47 7.78
CA THR A 13 11.95 12.10 8.30
C THR A 13 12.81 11.92 9.54
N GLY A 14 14.00 12.52 9.59
CA GLY A 14 14.86 12.51 10.77
C GLY A 14 14.24 13.26 11.94
N TRP A 15 13.63 14.42 11.69
CA TRP A 15 12.89 15.18 12.69
C TRP A 15 11.67 14.39 13.19
N MET A 16 10.87 13.80 12.31
CA MET A 16 9.71 12.99 12.71
C MET A 16 10.13 11.76 13.53
N ALA A 17 11.23 11.10 13.17
CA ALA A 17 11.76 9.96 13.92
C ALA A 17 12.22 10.32 15.35
N SER A 18 12.56 11.59 15.61
CA SER A 18 12.90 12.08 16.95
C SER A 18 11.68 12.51 17.77
N LYS A 19 10.47 12.57 17.17
CA LYS A 19 9.23 12.94 17.84
C LYS A 19 8.55 11.68 18.38
N ARG A 20 8.99 11.21 19.54
CA ARG A 20 8.39 10.05 20.22
C ARG A 20 7.33 10.55 21.21
N PRO A 21 6.07 10.10 21.11
CA PRO A 21 5.10 10.34 22.16
C PRO A 21 5.54 9.56 23.40
N ASP A 22 5.89 10.26 24.47
CA ASP A 22 6.14 9.67 25.79
C ASP A 22 5.09 10.18 26.80
N ASN A 23 5.03 9.55 27.99
CA ASN A 23 4.00 9.81 29.00
C ASN A 23 4.06 11.24 29.61
N GLY A 24 4.99 12.11 29.20
CA GLY A 24 5.15 13.46 29.75
C GLY A 24 5.10 14.58 28.72
N THR A 25 5.47 14.32 27.46
CA THR A 25 5.50 15.34 26.40
C THR A 25 4.81 14.84 25.14
N GLN A 26 3.75 15.55 24.72
CA GLN A 26 3.12 15.33 23.42
C GLN A 26 3.81 16.19 22.36
N PRO A 27 4.50 15.59 21.38
CA PRO A 27 5.16 16.37 20.34
C PRO A 27 4.11 17.00 19.41
N VAL A 28 4.16 18.33 19.27
CA VAL A 28 3.31 19.05 18.32
C VAL A 28 3.94 19.02 16.93
N ILE A 29 3.13 18.68 15.92
CA ILE A 29 3.54 18.66 14.51
C ILE A 29 2.64 19.61 13.72
N PRO A 30 3.18 20.72 13.20
CA PRO A 30 2.43 21.60 12.31
C PRO A 30 2.10 20.85 11.01
N ILE A 31 0.80 20.74 10.69
CA ILE A 31 0.31 20.06 9.49
C ILE A 31 -0.76 20.89 8.79
N PHE A 32 -0.93 20.65 7.49
CA PHE A 32 -2.09 21.07 6.72
C PHE A 32 -2.42 19.98 5.69
N VAL A 33 -3.67 19.93 5.25
CA VAL A 33 -4.14 18.90 4.30
C VAL A 33 -4.22 19.47 2.90
N ARG A 34 -3.49 18.87 1.96
CA ARG A 34 -3.62 19.15 0.52
C ARG A 34 -4.51 18.10 -0.13
N ARG A 35 -5.65 18.51 -0.68
CA ARG A 35 -6.56 17.60 -1.39
C ARG A 35 -5.88 17.02 -2.64
N SER A 36 -6.11 15.74 -2.90
CA SER A 36 -5.67 15.03 -4.11
C SER A 36 -6.87 14.46 -4.87
N GLN A 37 -6.63 14.08 -6.12
CA GLN A 37 -7.58 13.33 -6.95
C GLN A 37 -7.44 11.79 -6.75
N PHE A 38 -6.52 11.34 -5.90
CA PHE A 38 -6.33 9.92 -5.58
C PHE A 38 -7.43 9.48 -4.61
N LYS A 39 -8.56 9.04 -5.17
CA LYS A 39 -9.80 8.74 -4.46
C LYS A 39 -10.33 7.38 -4.86
N LEU A 40 -11.03 6.73 -3.93
CA LEU A 40 -11.82 5.54 -4.23
C LEU A 40 -12.90 5.85 -5.29
N PRO A 41 -13.41 4.84 -6.00
CA PRO A 41 -14.58 4.99 -6.88
C PRO A 41 -15.77 5.52 -6.06
N SER A 42 -16.62 6.34 -6.69
CA SER A 42 -17.81 6.90 -6.03
C SER A 42 -18.81 5.83 -5.58
N ARG A 43 -18.82 4.68 -6.25
CA ARG A 43 -19.66 3.53 -5.92
C ARG A 43 -18.81 2.42 -5.25
N PRO A 44 -19.09 2.03 -4.00
CA PRO A 44 -18.27 1.05 -3.27
C PRO A 44 -18.25 -0.36 -3.87
N HIS A 45 -19.28 -0.75 -4.64
CA HIS A 45 -19.33 -2.05 -5.31
C HIS A 45 -18.37 -2.17 -6.50
N ILE A 46 -17.77 -1.07 -6.97
CA ILE A 46 -16.77 -1.10 -8.05
C ILE A 46 -15.48 -1.72 -7.49
N PRO A 47 -14.91 -2.74 -8.14
CA PRO A 47 -13.69 -3.37 -7.66
C PRO A 47 -12.47 -2.45 -7.78
N ILE A 48 -11.48 -2.67 -6.93
CA ILE A 48 -10.22 -1.94 -6.95
C ILE A 48 -9.02 -2.88 -6.92
N VAL A 49 -8.02 -2.56 -7.73
CA VAL A 49 -6.70 -3.17 -7.73
C VAL A 49 -5.68 -2.12 -7.29
N MET A 50 -4.95 -2.43 -6.24
CA MET A 50 -3.99 -1.52 -5.60
C MET A 50 -2.59 -2.11 -5.68
N VAL A 51 -1.62 -1.36 -6.19
CA VAL A 51 -0.22 -1.78 -6.32
C VAL A 51 0.66 -0.79 -5.57
N GLY A 52 1.23 -1.23 -4.44
CA GLY A 52 1.91 -0.35 -3.51
C GLY A 52 3.03 -1.01 -2.72
N PRO A 53 4.17 -1.32 -3.34
CA PRO A 53 5.33 -1.86 -2.62
C PRO A 53 5.96 -0.82 -1.68
N GLY A 54 6.50 -1.30 -0.56
CA GLY A 54 7.15 -0.48 0.47
C GLY A 54 6.22 0.61 1.00
N THR A 55 6.72 1.84 1.09
CA THR A 55 5.92 2.99 1.55
C THR A 55 4.76 3.36 0.60
N GLY A 56 4.71 2.76 -0.60
CA GLY A 56 3.57 2.88 -1.51
C GLY A 56 2.25 2.33 -0.96
N VAL A 57 2.29 1.52 0.09
CA VAL A 57 1.09 1.02 0.77
C VAL A 57 0.33 2.10 1.55
N ALA A 58 0.97 3.24 1.84
CA ALA A 58 0.43 4.27 2.75
C ALA A 58 -1.01 4.73 2.42
N PRO A 59 -1.37 5.14 1.19
CA PRO A 59 -2.75 5.50 0.89
C PRO A 59 -3.71 4.30 0.87
N PHE A 60 -3.20 3.11 0.55
CA PHE A 60 -4.02 1.89 0.47
C PHE A 60 -4.49 1.41 1.82
N ARG A 61 -3.70 1.64 2.88
CA ARG A 61 -4.17 1.45 4.26
C ARG A 61 -5.48 2.21 4.52
N GLY A 62 -5.55 3.47 4.10
CA GLY A 62 -6.78 4.27 4.23
C GLY A 62 -7.91 3.78 3.32
N PHE A 63 -7.63 3.34 2.10
CA PHE A 63 -8.65 2.78 1.20
C PHE A 63 -9.25 1.49 1.78
N ILE A 64 -8.42 0.62 2.36
CA ILE A 64 -8.88 -0.63 2.97
C ILE A 64 -9.71 -0.33 4.22
N GLN A 65 -9.28 0.61 5.06
CA GLN A 65 -10.06 1.06 6.23
C GLN A 65 -11.44 1.59 5.84
N GLU A 66 -11.52 2.41 4.78
CA GLU A 66 -12.80 2.93 4.27
C GLU A 66 -13.68 1.80 3.72
N ARG A 67 -13.09 0.87 2.94
CA ARG A 67 -13.79 -0.31 2.41
C ARG A 67 -14.32 -1.21 3.54
N ASP A 68 -13.54 -1.40 4.59
CA ASP A 68 -13.92 -2.15 5.78
C ASP A 68 -15.10 -1.50 6.50
N PHE A 69 -15.01 -0.18 6.74
CA PHE A 69 -16.07 0.59 7.37
C PHE A 69 -17.39 0.45 6.60
N LEU A 70 -17.36 0.63 5.28
CA LEU A 70 -18.56 0.49 4.44
C LEU A 70 -19.13 -0.94 4.48
N ARG A 71 -18.30 -1.98 4.55
CA ARG A 71 -18.75 -3.37 4.73
C ARG A 71 -19.42 -3.57 6.08
N GLN A 72 -18.85 -3.03 7.16
CA GLN A 72 -19.44 -3.09 8.50
C GLN A 72 -20.79 -2.37 8.57
N GLU A 73 -20.98 -1.31 7.78
CA GLU A 73 -22.29 -0.65 7.60
C GLU A 73 -23.27 -1.45 6.71
N GLY A 74 -22.91 -2.65 6.27
CA GLY A 74 -23.74 -3.51 5.42
C GLY A 74 -23.83 -3.06 3.95
N LYS A 75 -22.98 -2.14 3.49
CA LYS A 75 -22.98 -1.70 2.10
C LYS A 75 -22.31 -2.75 1.20
N PRO A 76 -22.80 -2.93 -0.05
CA PRO A 76 -22.14 -3.80 -1.00
C PRO A 76 -20.79 -3.20 -1.42
N VAL A 77 -19.72 -3.89 -1.10
CA VAL A 77 -18.34 -3.50 -1.42
C VAL A 77 -17.74 -4.53 -2.37
N GLY A 78 -17.21 -4.05 -3.50
CA GLY A 78 -16.62 -4.87 -4.55
C GLY A 78 -15.24 -5.39 -4.17
N GLU A 79 -14.68 -6.23 -5.04
CA GLU A 79 -13.38 -6.84 -4.81
C GLU A 79 -12.31 -5.78 -4.53
N THR A 80 -11.49 -6.05 -3.53
CA THR A 80 -10.43 -5.16 -3.05
C THR A 80 -9.15 -5.97 -3.02
N VAL A 81 -8.31 -5.77 -4.04
CA VAL A 81 -7.09 -6.56 -4.28
C VAL A 81 -5.86 -5.69 -4.03
N LEU A 82 -4.95 -6.17 -3.18
CA LEU A 82 -3.67 -5.51 -2.91
C LEU A 82 -2.49 -6.34 -3.41
N TYR A 83 -1.64 -5.72 -4.22
CA TYR A 83 -0.30 -6.17 -4.56
C TYR A 83 0.70 -5.36 -3.73
N PHE A 84 1.26 -6.00 -2.72
CA PHE A 84 2.27 -5.42 -1.83
C PHE A 84 3.62 -6.10 -2.05
N GLY A 85 4.72 -5.38 -1.83
CA GLY A 85 6.05 -5.95 -1.89
C GLY A 85 7.02 -5.26 -0.94
N CYS A 86 7.94 -6.04 -0.38
CA CYS A 86 9.00 -5.57 0.50
C CYS A 86 10.27 -6.43 0.32
N ARG A 87 11.28 -6.24 1.16
CA ARG A 87 12.52 -7.01 1.08
C ARG A 87 12.31 -8.41 1.61
N LYS A 88 11.88 -8.53 2.86
CA LYS A 88 11.71 -9.80 3.55
C LYS A 88 10.46 -9.78 4.40
N LYS A 89 9.80 -10.93 4.49
CA LYS A 89 8.59 -11.07 5.31
C LYS A 89 8.81 -10.67 6.78
N GLU A 90 9.97 -11.01 7.34
CA GLU A 90 10.28 -10.80 8.76
C GLU A 90 11.04 -9.49 9.05
N GLU A 91 11.28 -8.64 8.04
CA GLU A 91 12.05 -7.39 8.21
C GLU A 91 11.18 -6.14 7.99
N ASP A 92 10.49 -6.06 6.85
CA ASP A 92 9.88 -4.81 6.39
C ASP A 92 8.48 -5.01 5.78
N TYR A 93 7.76 -6.04 6.23
CA TYR A 93 6.35 -6.25 5.88
C TYR A 93 5.44 -5.28 6.66
N LEU A 94 5.33 -4.05 6.14
CA LEU A 94 4.55 -2.98 6.75
C LEU A 94 3.08 -3.38 6.93
N TYR A 95 2.55 -3.13 8.13
CA TYR A 95 1.14 -3.39 8.50
C TYR A 95 0.70 -4.86 8.37
N ARG A 96 1.63 -5.82 8.50
CA ARG A 96 1.38 -7.26 8.40
C ARG A 96 0.10 -7.71 9.09
N GLU A 97 -0.03 -7.45 10.39
CA GLU A 97 -1.16 -7.93 11.19
C GLU A 97 -2.48 -7.29 10.75
N GLU A 98 -2.43 -6.02 10.34
CA GLU A 98 -3.62 -5.30 9.84
C GLU A 98 -4.07 -5.87 8.49
N LEU A 99 -3.14 -6.07 7.56
CA LEU A 99 -3.44 -6.62 6.22
C LEU A 99 -3.92 -8.07 6.29
N GLU A 100 -3.28 -8.91 7.12
CA GLU A 100 -3.69 -10.30 7.31
C GLU A 100 -5.09 -10.38 7.96
N ARG A 101 -5.42 -9.49 8.90
CA ARG A 101 -6.78 -9.38 9.45
C ARG A 101 -7.81 -8.98 8.40
N TYR A 102 -7.51 -7.99 7.56
CA TYR A 102 -8.42 -7.58 6.50
C TYR A 102 -8.62 -8.67 5.43
N LEU A 103 -7.61 -9.49 5.19
CA LEU A 103 -7.76 -10.67 4.33
C LEU A 103 -8.68 -11.70 4.99
N ALA A 104 -8.48 -11.98 6.29
CA ALA A 104 -9.30 -12.93 7.04
C ALA A 104 -10.77 -12.48 7.19
N SER A 105 -11.03 -11.18 7.32
CA SER A 105 -12.40 -10.63 7.37
C SER A 105 -13.08 -10.52 6.00
N GLY A 106 -12.34 -10.77 4.91
CA GLY A 106 -12.81 -10.63 3.53
C GLY A 106 -12.92 -9.19 3.05
N THR A 107 -12.42 -8.21 3.81
CA THR A 107 -12.31 -6.81 3.36
C THR A 107 -11.28 -6.70 2.24
N LEU A 108 -10.10 -7.29 2.43
CA LEU A 108 -9.22 -7.62 1.32
C LEU A 108 -9.69 -8.93 0.73
N THR A 109 -10.06 -8.91 -0.54
CA THR A 109 -10.49 -10.13 -1.26
C THR A 109 -9.27 -10.95 -1.66
N LYS A 110 -8.16 -10.27 -1.97
CA LYS A 110 -6.86 -10.87 -2.29
C LYS A 110 -5.72 -10.00 -1.77
N LEU A 111 -4.66 -10.65 -1.30
CA LEU A 111 -3.42 -10.04 -0.88
C LEU A 111 -2.25 -10.79 -1.51
N TYR A 112 -1.62 -10.16 -2.50
CA TYR A 112 -0.46 -10.69 -3.21
C TYR A 112 0.82 -10.06 -2.65
N LEU A 113 1.75 -10.91 -2.20
CA LEU A 113 2.95 -10.49 -1.48
C LEU A 113 4.22 -10.83 -2.27
N ALA A 114 4.98 -9.80 -2.63
CA ALA A 114 6.26 -9.93 -3.30
C ALA A 114 7.42 -9.67 -2.33
N PHE A 115 8.05 -10.72 -1.84
CA PHE A 115 9.29 -10.62 -1.05
C PHE A 115 10.49 -10.70 -1.98
N SER A 116 11.28 -9.62 -2.05
CA SER A 116 12.37 -9.48 -3.04
C SER A 116 13.72 -10.05 -2.57
N ARG A 117 13.82 -10.54 -1.33
CA ARG A 117 15.05 -11.03 -0.69
C ARG A 117 14.85 -12.27 0.21
N ASP A 118 13.71 -12.94 0.14
CA ASP A 118 13.47 -14.21 0.87
C ASP A 118 14.03 -15.43 0.12
N GLN A 119 14.44 -15.23 -1.12
CA GLN A 119 14.89 -16.24 -2.07
C GLN A 119 16.00 -15.67 -2.98
N PRO A 120 16.80 -16.51 -3.65
CA PRO A 120 17.93 -16.06 -4.48
C PRO A 120 17.52 -15.16 -5.66
N HIS A 121 16.36 -15.41 -6.26
CA HIS A 121 15.84 -14.62 -7.38
C HIS A 121 14.92 -13.49 -6.90
N LYS A 122 14.82 -12.40 -7.67
CA LYS A 122 13.95 -11.27 -7.31
C LYS A 122 12.49 -11.55 -7.63
N VAL A 123 11.61 -11.37 -6.64
CA VAL A 123 10.16 -11.31 -6.86
C VAL A 123 9.67 -9.89 -6.57
N TYR A 124 9.02 -9.30 -7.56
CA TYR A 124 8.43 -7.96 -7.50
C TYR A 124 6.93 -8.05 -7.78
N VAL A 125 6.21 -6.97 -7.45
CA VAL A 125 4.76 -6.87 -7.70
C VAL A 125 4.42 -7.06 -9.18
N THR A 126 5.29 -6.66 -10.10
CA THR A 126 5.13 -6.87 -11.56
C THR A 126 5.11 -8.34 -11.96
N HIS A 127 5.89 -9.18 -11.27
CA HIS A 127 5.86 -10.63 -11.50
C HIS A 127 4.52 -11.22 -11.09
N LEU A 128 3.98 -10.78 -9.95
CA LEU A 128 2.67 -11.23 -9.46
C LEU A 128 1.53 -10.71 -10.34
N LEU A 129 1.61 -9.47 -10.82
CA LEU A 129 0.65 -8.93 -11.78
C LEU A 129 0.63 -9.74 -13.08
N ARG A 130 1.81 -10.10 -13.61
CA ARG A 130 1.92 -10.92 -14.81
C ARG A 130 1.35 -12.32 -14.63
N GLN A 131 1.55 -12.91 -13.44
CA GLN A 131 0.99 -14.22 -13.10
C GLN A 131 -0.54 -14.20 -12.98
N ASN A 132 -1.10 -13.08 -12.52
CA ASN A 132 -2.54 -12.90 -12.30
C ASN A 132 -3.20 -12.02 -13.37
N LYS A 133 -2.64 -11.96 -14.58
CA LYS A 133 -3.05 -11.02 -15.63
C LYS A 133 -4.52 -11.18 -16.04
N GLU A 134 -5.05 -12.41 -16.01
CA GLU A 134 -6.45 -12.70 -16.30
C GLU A 134 -7.39 -12.11 -15.22
N GLU A 135 -7.02 -12.22 -13.94
CA GLU A 135 -7.77 -11.62 -12.83
C GLU A 135 -7.73 -10.09 -12.92
N VAL A 136 -6.55 -9.53 -13.21
CA VAL A 136 -6.39 -8.08 -13.39
C VAL A 136 -7.26 -7.59 -14.56
N TRP A 137 -7.27 -8.30 -15.69
CA TRP A 137 -8.13 -7.96 -16.82
C TRP A 137 -9.61 -8.07 -16.49
N ASP A 138 -10.04 -9.11 -15.76
CA ASP A 138 -11.43 -9.24 -15.35
C ASP A 138 -11.89 -8.07 -14.47
N LEU A 139 -11.08 -7.73 -13.45
CA LEU A 139 -11.40 -6.66 -12.51
C LEU A 139 -11.46 -5.30 -13.20
N ILE A 140 -10.53 -5.00 -14.11
CA ILE A 140 -10.45 -3.68 -14.76
C ILE A 140 -11.33 -3.63 -16.01
N GLY A 141 -11.14 -4.57 -16.94
CA GLY A 141 -11.75 -4.55 -18.26
C GLY A 141 -13.22 -5.00 -18.25
N ASN A 142 -13.53 -6.12 -17.58
CA ASN A 142 -14.91 -6.64 -17.57
C ASN A 142 -15.78 -5.96 -16.51
N LYS A 143 -15.21 -5.71 -15.32
CA LYS A 143 -15.94 -5.17 -14.16
C LYS A 143 -15.80 -3.64 -13.98
N ASN A 144 -15.12 -2.95 -14.91
CA ASN A 144 -14.86 -1.50 -14.85
C ASN A 144 -14.21 -1.06 -13.52
N GLY A 145 -13.35 -1.90 -12.96
CA GLY A 145 -12.61 -1.63 -11.74
C GLY A 145 -11.57 -0.54 -11.90
N HIS A 146 -11.16 0.05 -10.79
CA HIS A 146 -10.12 1.08 -10.78
C HIS A 146 -8.75 0.47 -10.42
N PHE A 147 -7.72 0.90 -11.13
CA PHE A 147 -6.33 0.51 -10.89
C PHE A 147 -5.54 1.66 -10.26
N TYR A 148 -4.86 1.39 -9.15
CA TYR A 148 -4.10 2.38 -8.41
C TYR A 148 -2.65 1.94 -8.24
N ILE A 149 -1.71 2.84 -8.53
CA ILE A 149 -0.28 2.65 -8.32
C ILE A 149 0.22 3.71 -7.34
N CYS A 150 0.98 3.32 -6.32
CA CYS A 150 1.63 4.24 -5.41
C CYS A 150 3.02 3.74 -5.00
N GLY A 151 4.01 4.62 -4.92
CA GLY A 151 5.38 4.28 -4.52
C GLY A 151 6.44 4.92 -5.40
N ASP A 152 7.52 4.18 -5.67
CA ASP A 152 8.64 4.66 -6.48
C ASP A 152 8.20 5.03 -7.91
N ALA A 153 8.25 6.32 -8.22
CA ALA A 153 7.89 6.84 -9.53
C ALA A 153 8.99 6.62 -10.60
N ARG A 154 10.23 6.31 -10.19
CA ARG A 154 11.36 6.22 -11.13
C ARG A 154 11.39 4.90 -11.87
N ASN A 155 11.24 3.79 -11.15
CA ASN A 155 11.33 2.45 -11.73
C ASN A 155 9.99 1.72 -11.60
N MET A 156 9.49 1.57 -10.36
CA MET A 156 8.31 0.73 -10.10
C MET A 156 7.07 1.16 -10.89
N ALA A 157 6.76 2.46 -10.90
CA ALA A 157 5.59 2.96 -11.63
C ALA A 157 5.69 2.86 -13.16
N ARG A 158 6.89 2.66 -13.72
CA ARG A 158 7.09 2.43 -15.16
C ARG A 158 7.03 0.94 -15.52
N ASP A 159 7.47 0.09 -14.59
CA ASP A 159 7.51 -1.35 -14.78
C ASP A 159 6.14 -2.01 -14.57
N VAL A 160 5.30 -1.41 -13.71
CA VAL A 160 3.88 -1.76 -13.49
C VAL A 160 3.03 -1.22 -14.62
#